data_AF-A0AAD9PSB5-F1
#
_entry.id   AF-A0AAD9PSB5-F1
#
_cell.length_a   1.000
_cell.length_b   1.000
_cell.length_c   1.000
_cell.angle_alpha   90.00
_cell.angle_beta   90.00
_cell.angle_gamma   90.00
#
_symmetry.space_group_name_H-M   'P 1'
#
loop_
_entity.id
_entity.type
_entity.pdbx_description
1 polymer ?
#
loop_
_entity_poly.entity_id
_entity_poly.type
_entity_poly.pdbx_seq_one_letter_code
_entity_poly.pdbx_strand_id
1 'polypeptide(L)'
;MSHYNCCVPHCTNSFRNAPYLHYYRIPKDPDVRKKYVVLIRNETLKVNSESTRIWSAHFDGGEKLSKTHLPSIFPWTKQMVARRELKRVSFEETQKIEQTKKRKTPLTELPLDALCQQSKENFSVDDPSTSVEIQTSLTGDLLNNLHDSLRTREQEIAKPKGRDS
;
A
#
# COMPACT_ATOMS: atom_id res chain seq x y z
N MET A 1 -38.21 18.35 -4.61
CA MET A 1 -37.08 17.68 -3.92
C MET A 1 -35.89 17.65 -4.87
N SER A 2 -34.72 18.14 -4.48
CA SER A 2 -33.54 18.05 -5.33
C SER A 2 -33.03 16.62 -5.37
N HIS A 3 -32.82 16.07 -6.57
CA HIS A 3 -32.28 14.73 -6.76
C HIS A 3 -30.75 14.80 -6.79
N TYR A 4 -30.10 14.07 -5.89
CA TYR A 4 -28.64 14.04 -5.76
C TYR A 4 -28.09 12.66 -6.12
N ASN A 5 -26.93 12.65 -6.77
CA ASN A 5 -26.14 11.46 -7.07
C ASN A 5 -24.96 11.37 -6.11
N CYS A 6 -24.44 10.15 -5.91
CA CYS A 6 -23.19 9.98 -5.19
C CYS A 6 -22.03 10.67 -5.92
N CYS A 7 -21.14 11.33 -5.18
CA CYS A 7 -19.91 11.88 -5.73
C CYS A 7 -18.80 10.83 -5.93
N VAL A 8 -18.99 9.61 -5.40
CA VAL A 8 -18.05 8.49 -5.52
C VAL A 8 -18.16 7.87 -6.92
N PRO A 9 -17.07 7.83 -7.71
CA PRO A 9 -17.02 7.12 -8.99
C PRO A 9 -17.49 5.67 -8.87
N HIS A 10 -18.23 5.20 -9.88
CA HIS A 10 -18.79 3.85 -9.94
C HIS A 10 -19.80 3.50 -8.82
N CYS A 11 -20.22 4.48 -8.01
CA CYS A 11 -21.32 4.29 -7.08
C CYS A 11 -22.66 4.45 -7.81
N THR A 12 -23.53 3.45 -7.69
CA THR A 12 -24.87 3.43 -8.29
C THR A 12 -25.95 4.03 -7.38
N ASN A 13 -25.57 4.44 -6.15
CA ASN A 13 -26.49 5.04 -5.19
C ASN A 13 -26.90 6.45 -5.64
N SER A 14 -28.21 6.66 -5.69
CA SER A 14 -28.85 7.92 -6.04
C SER A 14 -30.12 8.09 -5.22
N PHE A 15 -30.66 9.31 -5.17
CA PHE A 15 -31.91 9.57 -4.45
C PHE A 15 -33.06 8.67 -4.93
N ARG A 16 -33.06 8.25 -6.20
CA ARG A 16 -34.08 7.37 -6.77
C ARG A 16 -33.86 5.90 -6.42
N ASN A 17 -32.60 5.45 -6.38
CA ASN A 17 -32.27 4.04 -6.18
C ASN A 17 -32.20 3.67 -4.68
N ALA A 18 -31.81 4.61 -3.82
CA ALA A 18 -31.58 4.35 -2.40
C ALA A 18 -32.17 5.46 -1.51
N PRO A 19 -33.49 5.70 -1.53
CA PRO A 19 -34.13 6.80 -0.78
C PRO A 19 -34.04 6.64 0.75
N TYR A 20 -33.81 5.42 1.24
CA TYR A 20 -33.71 5.09 2.65
C TYR A 20 -32.33 5.36 3.26
N LEU A 21 -31.30 5.57 2.43
CA LEU A 21 -29.96 5.86 2.92
C LEU A 21 -29.80 7.35 3.22
N HIS A 22 -29.00 7.66 4.23
CA HIS A 22 -28.61 9.04 4.48
C HIS A 22 -27.54 9.49 3.50
N TYR A 23 -27.55 10.78 3.18
CA TYR A 23 -26.51 11.38 2.35
C TYR A 23 -25.94 12.62 3.04
N TYR A 24 -24.62 12.72 3.04
CA TYR A 24 -23.88 13.75 3.75
C TYR A 24 -23.20 14.71 2.76
N ARG A 25 -23.07 15.98 3.17
CA ARG A 25 -22.24 16.96 2.46
C ARG A 25 -20.77 16.77 2.85
N ILE A 26 -19.86 17.07 1.92
CA ILE A 26 -18.44 17.11 2.22
C ILE A 26 -18.17 18.21 3.27
N PRO A 27 -17.41 17.93 4.34
CA PRO A 27 -17.07 18.92 5.36
C PRO A 27 -16.49 20.22 4.78
N LYS A 28 -16.73 21.34 5.49
CA LYS A 28 -16.17 22.67 5.15
C LYS A 28 -14.71 22.83 5.58
N ASP A 29 -14.29 22.07 6.57
CA ASP A 29 -12.93 22.06 7.09
C ASP A 29 -11.92 21.68 5.97
N PRO A 30 -10.88 22.50 5.73
CA PRO A 30 -9.97 22.29 4.61
C PRO A 30 -9.14 21.01 4.74
N ASP A 31 -8.76 20.61 5.95
CA ASP A 31 -7.88 19.46 6.17
C ASP A 31 -8.64 18.15 6.04
N VAL A 32 -9.86 18.09 6.58
CA VAL A 32 -10.76 16.95 6.33
C VAL A 32 -11.13 16.88 4.87
N ARG A 33 -11.39 18.03 4.23
CA ARG A 33 -11.78 18.09 2.82
C ARG A 33 -10.69 17.58 1.88
N LYS A 34 -9.41 17.92 2.12
CA LYS A 34 -8.28 17.36 1.37
C LYS A 34 -8.28 15.83 1.41
N LYS A 35 -8.52 15.24 2.59
CA LYS A 35 -8.62 13.77 2.73
C LYS A 35 -9.77 13.18 1.93
N TYR A 36 -10.94 13.83 1.92
CA TYR A 36 -12.08 13.39 1.10
C TYR A 36 -11.76 13.39 -0.40
N VAL A 37 -11.09 14.42 -0.92
CA VAL A 37 -10.71 14.49 -2.34
C VAL A 37 -9.80 13.32 -2.72
N VAL A 38 -8.78 13.05 -1.91
CA VAL A 38 -7.85 11.93 -2.12
C VAL A 38 -8.58 10.58 -2.06
N LEU A 39 -9.50 10.42 -1.10
CA LEU A 39 -10.23 9.17 -0.92
C LEU A 39 -11.22 8.89 -2.06
N ILE A 40 -11.97 9.90 -2.52
CA ILE A 40 -13.00 9.74 -3.56
C ILE A 40 -12.39 9.48 -4.95
N ARG A 41 -11.14 9.91 -5.20
CA ARG A 41 -10.43 9.71 -6.48
C ARG A 41 -11.24 10.17 -7.71
N ASN A 42 -11.90 11.32 -7.59
CA ASN A 42 -12.64 11.94 -8.69
C ASN A 42 -12.00 13.29 -9.04
N GLU A 43 -11.34 13.36 -10.19
CA GLU A 43 -10.63 14.56 -10.66
C GLU A 43 -11.59 15.72 -10.99
N THR A 44 -12.80 15.39 -11.43
CA THR A 44 -13.84 16.38 -11.80
C THR A 44 -14.71 16.82 -10.62
N LEU A 45 -14.35 16.41 -9.39
CA LEU A 45 -15.16 16.61 -8.20
C LEU A 45 -15.28 18.09 -7.83
N LYS A 46 -16.50 18.62 -7.96
CA LYS A 46 -16.84 19.98 -7.49
C LYS A 46 -17.11 19.96 -5.98
N VAL A 47 -16.07 20.00 -5.16
CA VAL A 47 -16.15 19.88 -3.69
C VAL A 47 -17.02 20.96 -3.04
N ASN A 48 -17.08 22.15 -3.64
CA ASN A 48 -17.90 23.27 -3.15
C ASN A 48 -19.36 23.23 -3.63
N SER A 49 -19.71 22.33 -4.54
CA SER A 49 -21.08 22.26 -5.07
C SER A 49 -22.04 21.69 -4.04
N GLU A 50 -23.25 22.26 -3.99
CA GLU A 50 -24.33 21.76 -3.15
C GLU A 50 -24.85 20.37 -3.56
N SER A 51 -24.61 20.01 -4.82
CA SER A 51 -24.99 18.72 -5.38
C SER A 51 -24.05 17.59 -4.99
N THR A 52 -22.84 17.91 -4.54
CA THR A 52 -21.80 16.94 -4.22
C THR A 52 -22.07 16.30 -2.86
N ARG A 53 -22.59 15.08 -2.87
CA ARG A 53 -22.95 14.32 -1.66
C ARG A 53 -22.40 12.91 -1.68
N ILE A 54 -22.09 12.41 -0.49
CA ILE A 54 -21.64 11.04 -0.26
C ILE A 54 -22.70 10.28 0.52
N TRP A 55 -22.99 9.06 0.10
CA TRP A 55 -23.98 8.20 0.75
C TRP A 55 -23.42 7.55 2.02
N SER A 56 -24.31 7.27 2.96
CA SER A 56 -23.97 6.68 4.25
C SER A 56 -23.34 5.28 4.12
N ALA A 57 -23.66 4.56 3.04
CA ALA A 57 -23.05 3.27 2.69
C ALA A 57 -21.53 3.30 2.48
N HIS A 58 -20.92 4.48 2.31
CA HIS A 58 -19.46 4.62 2.19
C HIS A 58 -18.73 4.70 3.55
N PHE A 59 -19.48 4.77 4.65
CA PHE A 59 -18.93 4.81 6.00
C PHE A 59 -19.05 3.45 6.67
N ASP A 60 -18.09 3.13 7.54
CA ASP A 60 -18.17 1.96 8.39
C ASP A 60 -19.44 2.05 9.27
N GLY A 61 -20.21 0.96 9.32
CA GLY A 61 -21.51 0.93 10.02
C GLY A 61 -22.66 1.58 9.26
N GLY A 62 -22.44 2.10 8.04
CA GLY A 62 -23.51 2.65 7.21
C GLY A 62 -23.99 4.04 7.64
N GLU A 63 -23.28 4.71 8.55
CA GLU A 63 -23.58 6.05 9.02
C GLU A 63 -22.33 6.86 9.38
N LYS A 64 -22.48 8.19 9.43
CA LYS A 64 -21.36 9.09 9.72
C LYS A 64 -21.31 9.41 11.22
N LEU A 65 -20.35 8.80 11.92
CA LEU A 65 -20.16 8.97 13.37
C LEU A 65 -19.75 10.37 13.82
N SER A 66 -18.94 11.09 13.03
CA SER A 66 -18.43 12.41 13.40
C SER A 66 -18.14 13.28 12.19
N LYS A 67 -17.93 14.59 12.39
CA LYS A 67 -17.61 15.53 11.29
C LYS A 67 -16.32 15.17 10.55
N THR A 68 -15.32 14.68 11.30
CA THR A 68 -14.00 14.26 10.83
C THR A 68 -13.95 12.82 10.35
N HIS A 69 -15.02 12.04 10.58
CA HIS A 69 -15.12 10.66 10.11
C HIS A 69 -14.98 10.61 8.59
N LEU A 70 -14.07 9.75 8.14
CA LEU A 70 -13.74 9.58 6.73
C LEU A 70 -14.49 8.36 6.17
N PRO A 71 -14.98 8.44 4.92
CA PRO A 71 -15.46 7.25 4.23
C PRO A 71 -14.32 6.25 4.02
N SER A 72 -14.62 4.97 4.20
CA SER A 72 -13.68 3.84 4.11
C SER A 72 -14.06 2.87 2.98
N ILE A 73 -15.36 2.74 2.70
CA ILE A 73 -15.91 1.74 1.77
C ILE A 73 -16.02 2.37 0.39
N PHE A 74 -15.18 1.91 -0.54
CA PHE A 74 -15.20 2.33 -1.94
C PHE A 74 -15.12 1.12 -2.88
N PRO A 75 -15.56 1.25 -4.13
CA PRO A 75 -15.46 0.16 -5.12
C PRO A 75 -14.03 -0.36 -5.35
N TRP A 76 -13.01 0.47 -5.13
CA TRP A 76 -11.59 0.10 -5.25
C TRP A 76 -10.93 -0.25 -3.90
N THR A 77 -11.64 -0.12 -2.78
CA THR A 77 -11.10 -0.54 -1.49
C THR A 77 -11.17 -2.06 -1.43
N LYS A 78 -10.01 -2.72 -1.32
CA LYS A 78 -9.96 -4.17 -1.08
C LYS A 78 -10.50 -4.44 0.32
N GLN A 79 -11.35 -5.46 0.48
CA GLN A 79 -11.73 -5.93 1.81
C GLN A 79 -10.46 -6.28 2.59
N MET A 80 -10.36 -5.77 3.82
CA MET A 80 -9.21 -5.99 4.66
C MET A 80 -9.24 -7.43 5.16
N VAL A 81 -8.58 -8.32 4.42
CA VAL A 81 -8.39 -9.71 4.83
C VAL A 81 -7.33 -9.73 5.93
N ALA A 82 -7.55 -10.53 6.98
CA ALA A 82 -6.56 -10.70 8.04
C ALA A 82 -5.20 -11.04 7.42
N ARG A 83 -4.19 -10.22 7.74
CA ARG A 83 -2.82 -10.51 7.32
C ARG A 83 -2.40 -11.82 7.96
N ARG A 84 -1.74 -12.69 7.18
CA ARG A 84 -1.14 -13.93 7.72
C ARG A 84 -0.31 -13.59 8.96
N GLU A 85 -0.56 -14.28 10.06
CA GLU A 85 0.27 -14.16 11.25
C GLU A 85 1.63 -14.78 10.97
N LEU A 86 2.69 -13.98 11.08
CA LEU A 86 4.06 -14.50 10.99
C LEU A 86 4.40 -15.16 12.33
N LYS A 87 4.36 -16.48 12.38
CA LYS A 87 4.94 -17.23 13.50
C LYS A 87 6.46 -17.18 13.38
N ARG A 88 7.13 -16.63 14.38
CA ARG A 88 8.58 -16.79 14.52
C ARG A 88 8.83 -18.23 14.97
N VAL A 89 9.34 -19.05 14.06
CA VAL A 89 9.85 -20.38 14.40
C VAL A 89 11.25 -20.26 15.00
N SER A 90 11.57 -21.07 16.00
CA SER A 90 12.93 -21.10 16.57
C SER A 90 13.91 -21.74 15.58
N PHE A 91 15.21 -21.51 15.79
CA PHE A 91 16.25 -22.13 14.96
C PHE A 91 16.19 -23.66 15.00
N GLU A 92 15.91 -24.23 16.18
CA GLU A 92 15.75 -25.68 16.39
C GLU A 92 14.53 -26.24 15.65
N GLU A 93 13.44 -25.47 15.60
CA GLU A 93 12.24 -25.84 14.87
C GLU A 93 12.47 -25.79 13.35
N THR A 94 13.29 -24.85 12.88
CA THR A 94 13.72 -24.74 11.48
C THR A 94 14.49 -25.99 11.03
N GLN A 95 15.43 -26.49 11.85
CA GLN A 95 16.18 -27.72 11.54
C GLN A 95 15.29 -28.96 11.48
N LYS A 96 14.27 -29.05 12.34
CA LYS A 96 13.33 -30.18 12.38
C LYS A 96 12.39 -30.20 11.17
N ILE A 97 12.00 -29.03 10.67
CA ILE A 97 11.19 -28.88 9.45
C ILE A 97 11.99 -29.31 8.20
N GLU A 98 13.28 -29.01 8.13
CA GLU A 98 14.13 -29.44 7.01
C GLU A 98 14.33 -30.96 6.97
N GLN A 99 14.52 -31.59 8.13
CA GLN A 99 14.68 -33.05 8.21
C GLN A 99 13.42 -33.83 7.86
N THR A 100 12.23 -33.28 8.13
CA THR A 100 10.94 -33.91 7.81
C THR A 100 10.55 -33.77 6.33
N LYS A 101 10.99 -32.71 5.64
CA LYS A 101 10.82 -32.56 4.19
C LYS A 101 11.64 -33.57 3.38
N LYS A 102 12.84 -33.93 3.85
CA LYS A 102 13.70 -34.93 3.19
C LYS A 102 13.16 -36.37 3.20
N ARG A 103 12.12 -36.66 4.01
CA ARG A 103 11.53 -38.01 4.14
C ARG A 103 10.34 -38.28 3.21
N LYS A 104 9.96 -37.34 2.34
CA LYS A 104 8.81 -37.48 1.43
C LYS A 104 9.18 -37.14 -0.01
N THR A 105 9.93 -38.02 -0.66
CA THR A 105 10.06 -38.02 -2.14
C THR A 105 10.06 -39.47 -2.64
N PRO A 106 9.01 -39.94 -3.33
CA PRO A 106 9.14 -41.00 -4.32
C PRO A 106 9.72 -40.40 -5.61
N LEU A 107 10.80 -41.02 -6.07
CA LEU A 107 11.65 -40.65 -7.19
C LEU A 107 10.91 -40.85 -8.52
N THR A 108 10.84 -39.82 -9.36
CA THR A 108 10.59 -39.95 -10.80
C THR A 108 11.45 -38.88 -11.47
N GLU A 109 12.59 -39.30 -11.98
CA GLU A 109 13.52 -38.43 -12.70
C GLU A 109 13.03 -38.21 -14.12
N LEU A 110 13.06 -36.96 -14.58
CA LEU A 110 13.04 -36.64 -16.01
C LEU A 110 14.27 -35.77 -16.34
N PRO A 111 15.03 -36.10 -17.41
CA PRO A 111 16.37 -35.55 -17.64
C PRO A 111 16.39 -34.07 -18.03
N LEU A 112 17.49 -33.42 -17.62
CA LEU A 112 17.79 -32.00 -17.74
C LEU A 112 18.71 -31.74 -18.94
N ASP A 113 18.25 -32.00 -20.18
CA ASP A 113 19.10 -31.81 -21.36
C ASP A 113 18.31 -31.25 -22.56
N ALA A 114 18.21 -29.92 -22.67
CA ALA A 114 17.93 -29.24 -23.94
C ALA A 114 18.43 -27.78 -23.93
N LEU A 115 19.75 -27.67 -24.12
CA LEU A 115 20.49 -26.66 -24.87
C LEU A 115 19.86 -25.27 -25.12
N CYS A 116 20.44 -24.28 -24.46
CA CYS A 116 20.52 -22.89 -24.91
C CYS A 116 21.46 -22.81 -26.13
N GLN A 117 21.00 -22.32 -27.28
CA GLN A 117 21.82 -21.59 -28.27
C GLN A 117 21.00 -20.93 -29.39
N GLN A 118 21.19 -19.60 -29.48
CA GLN A 118 21.27 -18.77 -30.69
C GLN A 118 20.03 -18.58 -31.58
N SER A 119 19.54 -17.33 -31.57
CA SER A 119 19.47 -16.56 -32.82
C SER A 119 19.84 -15.10 -32.53
N LYS A 120 21.07 -14.74 -32.90
CA LYS A 120 21.45 -13.37 -33.23
C LYS A 120 20.84 -13.09 -34.61
N GLU A 121 19.93 -12.14 -34.72
CA GLU A 121 19.79 -11.37 -35.95
C GLU A 121 19.86 -9.89 -35.59
N ASN A 122 20.84 -9.23 -36.22
CA ASN A 122 21.13 -7.83 -36.08
C ASN A 122 20.13 -7.03 -36.93
N PHE A 123 19.53 -5.96 -36.39
CA PHE A 123 19.18 -4.81 -37.21
C PHE A 123 19.60 -3.52 -36.52
N SER A 124 20.08 -2.62 -37.36
CA SER A 124 20.96 -1.49 -37.07
C SER A 124 20.23 -0.27 -36.48
N VAL A 125 20.94 0.34 -35.54
CA VAL A 125 21.02 1.74 -35.04
C VAL A 125 20.17 2.79 -35.77
N ASP A 126 19.44 3.61 -35.00
CA ASP A 126 19.52 5.08 -34.98
C ASP A 126 18.97 5.64 -33.63
N ASP A 127 19.75 6.53 -33.00
CA ASP A 127 19.75 7.12 -31.64
C ASP A 127 18.75 8.31 -31.48
N PRO A 128 18.68 9.13 -30.39
CA PRO A 128 18.84 8.98 -28.92
C PRO A 128 17.61 9.46 -28.10
N SER A 129 17.59 9.15 -26.79
CA SER A 129 17.46 10.14 -25.68
C SER A 129 16.58 9.70 -24.49
N THR A 130 17.29 9.35 -23.41
CA THR A 130 16.97 9.50 -21.97
C THR A 130 15.89 8.62 -21.32
N SER A 131 16.30 7.41 -20.93
CA SER A 131 15.86 6.77 -19.68
C SER A 131 17.04 6.82 -18.72
N VAL A 132 16.92 7.55 -17.61
CA VAL A 132 17.92 7.58 -16.54
C VAL A 132 17.64 6.40 -15.61
N GLU A 133 18.34 5.30 -15.82
CA GLU A 133 18.43 4.22 -14.85
C GLU A 133 19.41 4.63 -13.75
N ILE A 134 18.89 4.94 -12.56
CA ILE A 134 19.74 5.16 -11.38
C ILE A 134 20.24 3.80 -10.92
N GLN A 135 21.43 3.42 -11.38
CA GLN A 135 22.20 2.31 -10.82
C GLN A 135 22.98 2.81 -9.60
N THR A 136 22.42 2.67 -8.40
CA THR A 136 23.18 2.87 -7.16
C THR A 136 24.01 1.62 -6.86
N SER A 137 25.23 1.56 -7.37
CA SER A 137 26.27 0.64 -6.86
C SER A 137 26.82 1.21 -5.55
N LEU A 138 26.22 0.83 -4.42
CA LEU A 138 26.77 1.16 -3.10
C LEU A 138 27.95 0.22 -2.82
N THR A 139 29.17 0.76 -2.81
CA THR A 139 30.36 0.03 -2.38
C THR A 139 30.31 -0.30 -0.89
N GLY A 140 30.88 -1.44 -0.49
CA GLY A 140 30.83 -1.96 0.88
C GLY A 140 31.35 -1.00 1.95
N ASP A 141 32.24 -0.08 1.57
CA ASP A 141 32.78 0.94 2.46
C ASP A 141 31.70 1.92 2.93
N LEU A 142 30.69 2.24 2.10
CA LEU A 142 29.61 3.15 2.51
C LEU A 142 28.69 2.51 3.55
N LEU A 143 28.52 1.19 3.50
CA LEU A 143 27.73 0.44 4.47
C LEU A 143 28.43 0.36 5.83
N ASN A 144 29.75 0.17 5.83
CA ASN A 144 30.54 0.13 7.06
C ASN A 144 30.50 1.49 7.78
N ASN A 145 30.66 2.59 7.03
CA ASN A 145 30.57 3.95 7.58
C ASN A 145 29.17 4.25 8.16
N LEU A 146 28.09 3.81 7.51
CA LEU A 146 26.73 3.95 8.03
C LEU A 146 26.52 3.15 9.33
N HIS A 147 27.05 1.93 9.38
CA HIS A 147 26.94 1.08 10.55
C HIS A 147 27.70 1.65 11.76
N ASP A 148 28.89 2.21 11.54
CA ASP A 148 29.68 2.85 12.59
C ASP A 148 29.04 4.16 13.09
N SER A 149 28.42 4.93 12.18
CA SER A 149 27.70 6.15 12.53
C SER A 149 26.46 5.87 13.40
N LEU A 150 25.71 4.80 13.11
CA LEU A 150 24.56 4.39 13.92
C LEU A 150 24.99 3.88 15.30
N ARG A 151 26.04 3.07 15.36
CA ARG A 151 26.61 2.57 16.63
C ARG A 151 27.09 3.70 17.54
N THR A 152 27.68 4.75 16.96
CA THR A 152 28.16 5.92 17.72
C THR A 152 27.00 6.69 18.35
N ARG A 153 25.90 6.90 17.62
CA ARG A 153 24.70 7.57 18.14
C ARG A 153 24.04 6.82 19.29
N GLU A 154 24.01 5.48 19.24
CA GLU A 154 23.45 4.67 20.32
C GLU A 154 24.26 4.82 21.63
N GLN A 155 25.58 4.97 21.52
CA GLN A 155 26.46 5.17 22.68
C GLN A 155 26.33 6.57 23.30
N GLU A 156 26.01 7.60 22.51
CA GLU A 156 25.72 8.94 23.03
C GLU A 156 24.38 9.00 23.77
N ILE A 157 23.37 8.28 23.30
CA ILE A 157 22.06 8.21 23.96
C ILE A 157 22.16 7.48 25.31
N ALA A 158 23.10 6.53 25.45
CA ALA A 158 23.29 5.73 26.66
C ALA A 158 24.07 6.44 27.78
N LYS A 159 24.57 7.66 27.58
CA LYS A 159 25.37 8.37 28.60
C LYS A 159 24.44 9.19 29.52
N PRO A 160 24.22 8.78 30.79
CA PRO A 160 23.36 9.55 31.69
C PRO A 160 24.01 10.89 32.01
N LYS A 161 23.23 11.98 31.88
CA LYS A 161 23.61 13.32 32.34
C LYS A 161 24.04 13.25 33.81
N GLY A 162 25.32 13.52 34.06
CA GLY A 162 25.85 13.76 35.40
C GLY A 162 25.08 14.91 36.04
N ARG A 163 24.73 14.73 37.31
CA ARG A 163 24.07 15.76 38.13
C ARG A 163 25.12 16.81 38.47
N ASP A 164 24.84 18.05 38.08
CA ASP A 164 25.56 19.22 38.58
C ASP A 164 25.36 19.29 40.10
N SER A 165 26.48 19.42 40.82
CA SER A 165 26.53 19.67 42.28
C SER A 165 26.66 21.16 42.55
#